data_AF-A0AA38P8Y9-F1
#
_entry.id   AF-A0AA38P8Y9-F1
#
_cell.length_a   1.000
_cell.length_b   1.000
_cell.length_c   1.000
_cell.angle_alpha   90.00
_cell.angle_beta   90.00
_cell.angle_gamma   90.00
#
_symmetry.space_group_name_H-M   'P 1'
#
loop_
_entity.id
_entity.type
_entity.pdbx_description
1 polymer ?
#
loop_
_entity_poly.entity_id
_entity_poly.type
_entity_poly.pdbx_seq_one_letter_code
_entity_poly.pdbx_strand_id
1 'polypeptide(L)'
;MSPPLALESQVQALTDLYNSIQNARHYPRELLKNTIVPNPLTLAPPSLSLYSQQLKDIVHMLRSDAVQSALRAAQESEKTDGQNIMNNVRRENRKRRRPPSPESPQPYTVIERQSSSLFPATEDSALLKSSELVEYIRQFNKEHSSCRLGIWQGTRSSIRDVKNPAILRFTIKDVLMAYLTVSYTVNDLSLVVESVTAFGPRERKLPHSQSEYSVYRMLSQELGRMIHSDPQVGLQKFMTLLCSYENMFTARCDKCQRVLCVEGHVAAVERVWDESNGRWEPRHVSC
;
A
#
# COMPACT_ATOMS: atom_id res chain seq x y z
N MET A 1 -25.76 19.50 45.09
CA MET A 1 -24.32 19.61 45.44
C MET A 1 -23.57 19.85 44.15
N SER A 2 -23.07 21.06 43.95
CA SER A 2 -22.26 21.39 42.77
C SER A 2 -20.92 20.65 42.86
N PRO A 3 -20.37 20.11 41.75
CA PRO A 3 -19.03 19.56 41.77
C PRO A 3 -18.03 20.63 42.24
N PRO A 4 -16.97 20.26 42.97
CA PRO A 4 -15.96 21.23 43.39
C PRO A 4 -15.33 21.83 42.12
N LEU A 5 -15.32 23.16 42.00
CA LEU A 5 -14.77 23.92 40.86
C LEU A 5 -13.34 23.49 40.45
N ALA A 6 -12.61 22.87 41.36
CA ALA A 6 -11.28 22.31 41.12
C ALA A 6 -11.28 21.04 40.23
N LEU A 7 -12.34 20.24 40.23
CA LEU A 7 -12.43 19.03 39.41
C LEU A 7 -12.68 19.38 37.93
N GLU A 8 -13.58 20.34 37.68
CA GLU A 8 -13.90 20.78 36.32
C GLU A 8 -12.68 21.36 35.61
N SER A 9 -11.87 22.16 36.33
CA SER A 9 -10.63 22.71 35.78
C SER A 9 -9.57 21.64 35.49
N GLN A 10 -9.47 20.60 36.34
CA GLN A 10 -8.59 19.46 36.10
C GLN A 10 -9.02 18.63 34.89
N VAL A 11 -10.31 18.35 34.76
CA VAL A 11 -10.87 17.62 33.60
C VAL A 11 -10.64 18.41 32.31
N GLN A 12 -10.86 19.73 32.35
CA GLN A 12 -10.61 20.59 31.20
C GLN A 12 -9.13 20.56 30.77
N ALA A 13 -8.19 20.71 31.73
CA ALA A 13 -6.76 20.67 31.44
C ALA A 13 -6.31 19.33 30.81
N LEU A 14 -6.84 18.21 31.29
CA LEU A 14 -6.56 16.89 30.70
C LEU A 14 -7.20 16.70 29.32
N THR A 15 -8.39 17.27 29.10
CA THR A 15 -9.09 17.22 27.81
C THR A 15 -8.33 18.01 26.74
N ASP A 16 -7.85 19.20 27.09
CA ASP A 16 -7.07 20.06 26.19
C ASP A 16 -5.73 19.39 25.82
N LEU A 17 -5.06 18.78 26.79
CA LEU A 17 -3.86 17.98 26.54
C LEU A 17 -4.15 16.80 25.60
N TYR A 18 -5.22 16.06 25.83
CA TYR A 18 -5.60 14.93 25.00
C TYR A 18 -5.84 15.36 23.54
N ASN A 19 -6.61 16.44 23.34
CA ASN A 19 -6.87 16.97 22.01
C ASN A 19 -5.58 17.41 21.31
N SER A 20 -4.67 18.05 22.04
CA SER A 20 -3.37 18.46 21.50
C SER A 20 -2.50 17.26 21.08
N ILE A 21 -2.52 16.16 21.85
CA ILE A 21 -1.81 14.92 21.50
C ILE A 21 -2.47 14.22 20.31
N GLN A 22 -3.81 14.17 20.22
CA GLN A 22 -4.49 13.59 19.06
C GLN A 22 -4.14 14.35 17.78
N ASN A 23 -4.14 15.67 17.82
CA ASN A 23 -3.71 16.50 16.69
C ASN A 23 -2.27 16.18 16.26
N ALA A 24 -1.39 15.89 17.21
CA ALA A 24 -0.01 15.52 16.91
C ALA A 24 0.16 14.12 16.28
N ARG A 25 -0.81 13.21 16.43
CA ARG A 25 -0.75 11.88 15.79
C ARG A 25 -0.93 11.94 14.27
N HIS A 26 -1.44 13.04 13.74
CA HIS A 26 -1.54 13.27 12.30
C HIS A 26 -0.22 13.71 11.68
N TYR A 27 0.84 13.96 12.47
CA TYR A 27 2.15 14.29 11.93
C TYR A 27 2.80 13.08 11.24
N PRO A 28 3.40 13.27 10.05
CA PRO A 28 4.16 12.23 9.38
C PRO A 28 5.23 11.65 10.30
N ARG A 29 5.25 10.31 10.45
CA ARG A 29 6.19 9.59 11.34
C ARG A 29 7.65 9.79 10.94
N GLU A 30 7.88 10.20 9.71
CA GLU A 30 9.14 10.56 9.11
C GLU A 30 9.81 11.74 9.84
N LEU A 31 9.02 12.65 10.43
CA LEU A 31 9.52 13.81 11.19
C LEU A 31 9.91 13.47 12.64
N LEU A 32 9.39 12.37 13.19
CA LEU A 32 9.66 11.92 14.55
C LEU A 32 10.92 11.06 14.67
N LYS A 33 11.48 10.64 13.54
CA LYS A 33 12.78 9.95 13.51
C LYS A 33 13.85 11.01 13.66
N ASN A 34 14.47 11.08 14.85
CA ASN A 34 15.68 11.87 15.10
C ASN A 34 16.75 11.50 14.08
N THR A 35 16.77 12.24 12.97
CA THR A 35 17.73 12.01 11.92
C THR A 35 18.96 12.80 12.36
N ILE A 36 19.88 12.11 13.01
CA ILE A 36 21.24 12.62 13.26
C ILE A 36 21.90 12.73 11.89
N VAL A 37 21.59 13.78 11.13
CA VAL A 37 22.23 14.08 9.85
C VAL A 37 23.33 15.10 10.12
N PRO A 38 24.60 14.77 9.87
CA PRO A 38 25.73 15.63 10.20
C PRO A 38 25.98 16.75 9.17
N ASN A 39 24.95 17.29 8.51
CA ASN A 39 25.15 18.33 7.49
C ASN A 39 24.13 19.49 7.61
N PRO A 40 24.55 20.67 8.08
CA PRO A 40 23.66 21.76 8.44
C PRO A 40 23.54 22.80 7.32
N LEU A 41 23.09 22.46 6.10
CA LEU A 41 23.01 23.46 5.02
C LEU A 41 21.84 23.31 4.02
N THR A 42 20.74 22.69 4.41
CA THR A 42 19.51 22.74 3.58
C THR A 42 18.39 23.46 4.31
N LEU A 43 17.97 24.59 3.73
CA LEU A 43 16.85 25.43 4.16
C LEU A 43 15.63 24.55 4.43
N ALA A 44 15.28 24.39 5.71
CA ALA A 44 14.09 23.66 6.12
C ALA A 44 12.85 24.35 5.51
N PRO A 45 11.93 23.60 4.88
CA PRO A 45 10.69 24.19 4.39
C PRO A 45 9.90 24.84 5.55
N PRO A 46 9.20 25.95 5.29
CA PRO A 46 8.51 26.75 6.32
C PRO A 46 7.44 25.96 7.10
N SER A 47 7.03 24.79 6.62
CA SER A 47 6.11 23.89 7.33
C SER A 47 6.78 23.21 8.55
N LEU A 48 8.08 22.94 8.52
CA LEU A 48 8.77 22.22 9.61
C LEU A 48 8.93 23.06 10.87
N SER A 49 9.11 24.38 10.72
CA SER A 49 9.20 25.28 11.87
C SER A 49 7.88 25.33 12.64
N LEU A 50 6.75 25.33 11.93
CA LEU A 50 5.41 25.31 12.52
C LEU A 50 5.15 24.01 13.30
N TYR A 51 5.51 22.85 12.73
CA TYR A 51 5.42 21.57 13.45
C TYR A 51 6.35 21.50 14.66
N SER A 52 7.57 22.00 14.54
CA SER A 52 8.52 22.06 15.67
C SER A 52 7.97 22.94 16.79
N GLN A 53 7.34 24.06 16.45
CA GLN A 53 6.72 24.94 17.43
C GLN A 53 5.54 24.25 18.14
N GLN A 54 4.64 23.60 17.41
CA GLN A 54 3.52 22.85 17.99
C GLN A 54 3.98 21.74 18.95
N LEU A 55 5.07 21.04 18.63
CA LEU A 55 5.63 20.03 19.54
C LEU A 55 6.21 20.67 20.81
N LYS A 56 6.86 21.84 20.72
CA LYS A 56 7.33 22.59 21.89
C LYS A 56 6.16 23.04 22.77
N ASP A 57 5.07 23.47 22.16
CA ASP A 57 3.87 23.91 22.87
C ASP A 57 3.22 22.74 23.63
N ILE A 58 3.18 21.53 23.04
CA ILE A 58 2.72 20.31 23.73
C ILE A 58 3.62 19.98 24.92
N VAL A 59 4.95 20.05 24.76
CA VAL A 59 5.90 19.80 25.85
C VAL A 59 5.73 20.83 26.97
N HIS A 60 5.49 22.10 26.63
CA HIS A 60 5.21 23.15 27.60
C HIS A 60 3.89 22.90 28.34
N MET A 61 2.83 22.53 27.63
CA MET A 61 1.54 22.18 28.21
C MET A 61 1.66 20.97 29.16
N LEU A 62 2.40 19.93 28.77
CA LEU A 62 2.70 18.77 29.62
C LEU A 62 3.43 19.17 30.91
N ARG A 63 4.35 20.14 30.84
CA ARG A 63 5.12 20.61 32.00
C ARG A 63 4.36 21.62 32.87
N SER A 64 3.20 22.10 32.44
CA SER A 64 2.43 23.06 33.20
C SER A 64 1.92 22.49 34.53
N ASP A 65 1.92 23.30 35.57
CA ASP A 65 1.50 22.87 36.91
C ASP A 65 0.04 22.41 36.95
N ALA A 66 -0.83 23.02 36.14
CA ALA A 66 -2.23 22.63 36.03
C ALA A 66 -2.39 21.18 35.56
N VAL A 67 -1.69 20.80 34.49
CA VAL A 67 -1.70 19.43 33.95
C VAL A 67 -1.03 18.46 34.91
N GLN A 68 0.13 18.82 35.48
CA GLN A 68 0.85 17.97 36.43
C GLN A 68 0.08 17.75 37.74
N SER A 69 -0.68 18.76 38.19
CA SER A 69 -1.58 18.63 39.33
C SER A 69 -2.78 17.75 39.00
N ALA A 70 -3.41 17.94 37.83
CA ALA A 70 -4.53 17.11 37.38
C ALA A 70 -4.13 15.63 37.21
N LEU A 71 -2.93 15.35 36.66
CA LEU A 71 -2.42 13.99 36.52
C LEU A 71 -2.13 13.32 37.88
N ARG A 72 -1.56 14.07 38.84
CA ARG A 72 -1.36 13.58 40.21
C ARG A 72 -2.69 13.29 40.91
N ALA A 73 -3.65 14.21 40.81
CA ALA A 73 -4.99 14.03 41.38
C ALA A 73 -5.71 12.82 40.76
N ALA A 74 -5.61 12.63 39.44
CA ALA A 74 -6.16 11.46 38.76
C ALA A 74 -5.51 10.15 39.24
N GLN A 75 -4.17 10.14 39.43
CA GLN A 75 -3.45 8.97 39.96
C GLN A 75 -3.82 8.67 41.42
N GLU A 76 -4.00 9.69 42.25
CA GLU A 76 -4.47 9.54 43.62
C GLU A 76 -5.90 8.99 43.65
N SER A 77 -6.79 9.52 42.80
CA SER A 77 -8.16 9.01 42.63
C SER A 77 -8.18 7.53 42.23
N GLU A 78 -7.32 7.13 41.28
CA GLU A 78 -7.19 5.73 40.86
C GLU A 78 -6.72 4.83 42.01
N LYS A 79 -5.79 5.29 42.85
CA LYS A 79 -5.32 4.55 44.03
C LYS A 79 -6.39 4.44 45.11
N THR A 80 -7.19 5.49 45.32
CA THR A 80 -8.30 5.48 46.29
C THR A 80 -9.47 4.64 45.80
N ASP A 81 -9.76 4.64 44.50
CA ASP A 81 -10.87 3.86 43.91
C ASP A 81 -10.47 2.40 43.57
N GLY A 82 -9.18 2.08 43.63
CA GLY A 82 -8.58 0.81 43.21
C GLY A 82 -8.98 -0.43 44.03
N GLN A 83 -9.80 -0.30 45.07
CA GLN A 83 -10.30 -1.47 45.83
C GLN A 83 -11.68 -1.98 45.43
N ASN A 84 -12.44 -1.31 44.54
CA ASN A 84 -13.77 -1.83 44.15
C ASN A 84 -14.20 -1.60 42.70
N ILE A 85 -13.39 -0.94 41.86
CA ILE A 85 -13.70 -0.84 40.43
C ILE A 85 -13.06 -2.02 39.70
N MET A 86 -13.66 -3.20 39.83
CA MET A 86 -13.47 -4.22 38.81
C MET A 86 -13.87 -3.60 37.47
N ASN A 87 -12.89 -3.34 36.61
CA ASN A 87 -12.99 -2.75 35.29
C ASN A 87 -13.78 -3.63 34.30
N ASN A 88 -15.04 -3.96 34.61
CA ASN A 88 -15.90 -4.72 33.72
C ASN A 88 -17.40 -4.41 33.81
N VAL A 89 -17.83 -3.32 34.45
CA VAL A 89 -19.27 -3.01 34.56
C VAL A 89 -19.90 -2.58 33.22
N ARG A 90 -19.11 -2.11 32.24
CA ARG A 90 -19.66 -1.66 30.94
C ARG A 90 -19.99 -2.81 29.98
N ARG A 91 -19.55 -4.04 30.24
CA ARG A 91 -19.76 -5.17 29.33
C ARG A 91 -20.91 -6.10 29.72
N GLU A 92 -21.45 -5.98 30.94
CA GLU A 92 -22.43 -6.96 31.46
C GLU A 92 -23.89 -6.51 31.33
N ASN A 93 -24.20 -5.23 31.59
CA ASN A 93 -25.60 -4.77 31.64
C ASN A 93 -26.26 -4.46 30.29
N ARG A 94 -25.56 -4.61 29.16
CA ARG A 94 -26.17 -4.50 27.80
C ARG A 94 -26.59 -5.84 27.19
N LYS A 95 -26.39 -6.96 27.88
CA LYS A 95 -26.75 -8.30 27.35
C LYS A 95 -28.12 -8.83 27.79
N ARG A 96 -28.75 -8.27 28.82
CA ARG A 96 -29.98 -8.86 29.43
C ARG A 96 -31.33 -8.43 28.83
N ARG A 97 -31.36 -7.64 27.75
CA ARG A 97 -32.63 -7.24 27.08
C ARG A 97 -32.66 -7.46 25.57
N ARG A 98 -31.71 -8.21 25.00
CA ARG A 98 -31.86 -8.66 23.62
C ARG A 98 -32.71 -9.94 23.64
N PRO A 99 -33.72 -10.10 22.75
CA PRO A 99 -34.26 -11.43 22.47
C PRO A 99 -33.09 -12.38 22.16
N PRO A 100 -33.21 -13.70 22.43
CA PRO A 100 -32.13 -14.64 22.15
C PRO A 100 -31.63 -14.37 20.73
N SER A 101 -30.36 -13.95 20.62
CA SER A 101 -29.74 -13.76 19.32
C SER A 101 -29.95 -15.06 18.56
N PRO A 102 -30.43 -15.03 17.30
CA PRO A 102 -30.51 -16.24 16.48
C PRO A 102 -29.18 -16.98 16.59
N GLU A 103 -29.28 -18.29 16.74
CA GLU A 103 -28.19 -19.25 16.95
C GLU A 103 -26.91 -18.72 16.30
N SER A 104 -25.89 -18.43 17.12
CA SER A 104 -24.64 -17.81 16.68
C SER A 104 -24.21 -18.49 15.39
N PRO A 105 -24.03 -17.76 14.28
CA PRO A 105 -23.74 -18.37 12.98
C PRO A 105 -22.59 -19.34 13.20
N GLN A 106 -22.78 -20.58 12.74
CA GLN A 106 -21.81 -21.65 12.92
C GLN A 106 -20.40 -21.12 12.62
N PRO A 107 -19.38 -21.53 13.40
CA PRO A 107 -18.02 -21.06 13.22
C PRO A 107 -17.70 -21.11 11.73
N TYR A 108 -17.41 -19.93 11.16
CA TYR A 108 -17.23 -19.73 9.72
C TYR A 108 -16.42 -20.90 9.20
N THR A 109 -17.09 -21.82 8.52
CA THR A 109 -16.40 -22.87 7.78
C THR A 109 -15.49 -22.09 6.85
N VAL A 110 -14.18 -22.34 6.92
CA VAL A 110 -13.23 -21.74 6.01
C VAL A 110 -13.69 -22.17 4.64
N ILE A 111 -14.45 -21.28 3.97
CA ILE A 111 -14.82 -21.48 2.58
C ILE A 111 -13.48 -21.50 1.90
N GLU A 112 -13.06 -22.67 1.47
CA GLU A 112 -11.92 -22.83 0.57
C GLU A 112 -12.24 -21.92 -0.60
N ARG A 113 -11.63 -20.73 -0.58
CA ARG A 113 -11.72 -19.80 -1.69
C ARG A 113 -11.05 -20.55 -2.81
N GLN A 114 -11.84 -21.15 -3.69
CA GLN A 114 -11.38 -21.64 -4.97
C GLN A 114 -10.66 -20.44 -5.58
N SER A 115 -9.33 -20.49 -5.57
CA SER A 115 -8.50 -19.45 -6.14
C SER A 115 -8.66 -19.60 -7.64
N SER A 116 -9.69 -18.98 -8.20
CA SER A 116 -9.76 -18.76 -9.63
C SER A 116 -8.54 -17.93 -9.98
N SER A 117 -7.53 -18.57 -10.57
CA SER A 117 -6.38 -17.83 -11.09
C SER A 117 -6.91 -16.77 -12.05
N LEU A 118 -6.44 -15.53 -11.87
CA LEU A 118 -6.79 -14.43 -12.75
C LEU A 118 -6.00 -14.50 -14.07
N PHE A 119 -5.01 -15.40 -14.17
CA PHE A 119 -4.24 -15.63 -15.37
C PHE A 119 -4.83 -16.77 -16.20
N PRO A 120 -4.68 -16.70 -17.53
CA PRO A 120 -5.11 -17.80 -18.39
C PRO A 120 -4.40 -19.10 -18.02
N ALA A 121 -5.19 -20.18 -17.96
CA ALA A 121 -4.72 -21.55 -18.00
C ALA A 121 -4.19 -21.86 -19.42
N THR A 122 -3.17 -21.13 -19.87
CA THR A 122 -2.46 -21.48 -21.11
C THR A 122 -1.69 -22.77 -20.81
N GLU A 123 -2.13 -23.86 -21.45
CA GLU A 123 -1.42 -25.12 -21.48
C GLU A 123 -0.07 -24.92 -22.19
N ASP A 124 0.99 -25.41 -21.56
CA ASP A 124 2.28 -25.77 -22.18
C ASP A 124 3.30 -24.70 -22.60
N SER A 125 3.14 -23.43 -22.27
CA SER A 125 4.29 -22.50 -22.38
C SER A 125 5.29 -22.79 -21.25
N ALA A 126 6.39 -23.46 -21.59
CA ALA A 126 7.49 -23.74 -20.67
C ALA A 126 7.95 -22.45 -20.00
N LEU A 127 8.06 -22.47 -18.67
CA LEU A 127 8.50 -21.30 -17.91
C LEU A 127 9.92 -20.89 -18.31
N LEU A 128 10.10 -19.59 -18.58
CA LEU A 128 11.38 -19.03 -18.99
C LEU A 128 12.46 -19.28 -17.92
N LYS A 129 13.58 -19.86 -18.32
CA LYS A 129 14.71 -20.13 -17.43
C LYS A 129 15.58 -18.89 -17.22
N SER A 130 16.29 -18.86 -16.09
CA SER A 130 17.26 -17.80 -15.77
C SER A 130 18.31 -17.55 -16.87
N SER A 131 18.81 -18.62 -17.48
CA SER A 131 19.82 -18.57 -18.56
C SER A 131 19.30 -17.90 -19.83
N GLU A 132 18.00 -17.98 -20.08
CA GLU A 132 17.34 -17.51 -21.31
C GLU A 132 16.86 -16.05 -21.19
N LEU A 133 16.96 -15.44 -20.00
CA LEU A 133 16.43 -14.10 -19.72
C LEU A 133 16.99 -13.03 -20.68
N VAL A 134 18.30 -13.06 -20.95
CA VAL A 134 18.94 -12.06 -21.80
C VAL A 134 18.50 -12.19 -23.26
N GLU A 135 18.37 -13.42 -23.76
CA GLU A 135 17.88 -13.70 -25.11
C GLU A 135 16.41 -13.31 -25.25
N TYR A 136 15.59 -13.67 -24.25
CA TYR A 136 14.19 -13.26 -24.19
C TYR A 136 14.03 -11.74 -24.21
N ILE A 137 14.80 -10.99 -23.42
CA ILE A 137 14.73 -9.51 -23.42
C ILE A 137 15.07 -8.95 -24.80
N ARG A 138 16.08 -9.49 -25.48
CA ARG A 138 16.47 -9.05 -26.83
C ARG A 138 15.35 -9.34 -27.84
N GLN A 139 14.79 -10.54 -27.79
CA GLN A 139 13.71 -10.95 -28.69
C GLN A 139 12.45 -10.12 -28.42
N PHE A 140 12.07 -9.95 -27.16
CA PHE A 140 10.93 -9.14 -26.74
C PHE A 140 11.02 -7.70 -27.27
N ASN A 141 12.18 -7.05 -27.10
CA ASN A 141 12.42 -5.69 -27.58
C ASN A 141 12.46 -5.57 -29.11
N LYS A 142 12.72 -6.67 -29.83
CA LYS A 142 12.68 -6.72 -31.29
C LYS A 142 11.23 -6.83 -31.79
N GLU A 143 10.42 -7.62 -31.11
CA GLU A 143 9.01 -7.87 -31.46
C GLU A 143 8.09 -6.70 -31.06
N HIS A 144 8.36 -6.05 -29.93
CA HIS A 144 7.52 -5.00 -29.37
C HIS A 144 8.21 -3.65 -29.50
N SER A 145 7.79 -2.84 -30.48
CA SER A 145 8.40 -1.52 -30.74
C SER A 145 7.96 -0.43 -29.76
N SER A 146 6.76 -0.54 -29.20
CA SER A 146 6.18 0.40 -28.23
C SER A 146 6.59 0.12 -26.78
N CYS A 147 7.00 -1.12 -26.50
CA CYS A 147 7.39 -1.59 -25.19
C CYS A 147 8.90 -1.82 -25.14
N ARG A 148 9.52 -1.62 -23.97
CA ARG A 148 10.92 -1.92 -23.72
C ARG A 148 11.07 -2.65 -22.41
N LEU A 149 11.81 -3.74 -22.42
CA LEU A 149 12.20 -4.51 -21.26
C LEU A 149 13.72 -4.43 -21.09
N GLY A 150 14.21 -4.30 -19.87
CA GLY A 150 15.64 -4.31 -19.58
C GLY A 150 15.92 -4.69 -18.13
N ILE A 151 17.14 -5.12 -17.85
CA ILE A 151 17.58 -5.39 -16.48
C ILE A 151 17.89 -4.05 -15.82
N TRP A 152 17.29 -3.79 -14.67
CA TRP A 152 17.59 -2.61 -13.88
C TRP A 152 18.79 -2.91 -12.96
N GLN A 153 19.81 -2.07 -13.04
CA GLN A 153 20.96 -2.10 -12.13
C GLN A 153 21.09 -0.73 -11.48
N GLY A 154 21.26 -0.72 -10.15
CA GLY A 154 21.55 0.51 -9.43
C GLY A 154 22.90 1.06 -9.87
N THR A 155 23.07 2.38 -9.88
CA THR A 155 24.30 3.09 -10.34
C THR A 155 25.59 2.66 -9.61
N ARG A 156 25.48 1.87 -8.54
CA ARG A 156 26.61 1.39 -7.70
C ARG A 156 26.75 -0.13 -7.63
N SER A 157 25.88 -0.91 -8.28
CA SER A 157 26.03 -2.38 -8.28
C SER A 157 27.04 -2.79 -9.35
N SER A 158 28.08 -3.54 -8.96
CA SER A 158 29.02 -4.11 -9.92
C SER A 158 28.29 -5.15 -10.79
N ILE A 159 28.59 -5.15 -12.09
CA ILE A 159 27.89 -5.90 -13.14
C ILE A 159 27.96 -7.43 -12.96
N ARG A 160 28.83 -7.92 -12.07
CA ARG A 160 29.26 -9.33 -12.12
C ARG A 160 28.31 -10.32 -11.45
N ASP A 161 27.41 -9.88 -10.57
CA ASP A 161 26.46 -10.78 -9.92
C ASP A 161 25.04 -10.24 -10.07
N VAL A 162 24.25 -10.84 -10.96
CA VAL A 162 22.79 -10.68 -10.94
C VAL A 162 22.32 -11.38 -9.66
N LYS A 163 22.25 -10.62 -8.56
CA LYS A 163 21.77 -11.15 -7.28
C LYS A 163 20.29 -11.50 -7.42
N ASN A 164 19.90 -12.64 -6.82
CA ASN A 164 18.51 -12.97 -6.62
C ASN A 164 17.97 -12.11 -5.47
N PRO A 165 16.88 -11.35 -5.63
CA PRO A 165 16.02 -11.23 -6.83
C PRO A 165 16.53 -10.24 -7.88
N ALA A 166 16.27 -10.55 -9.16
CA ALA A 166 16.59 -9.66 -10.28
C ALA A 166 15.48 -8.63 -10.48
N ILE A 167 15.84 -7.36 -10.67
CA ILE A 167 14.86 -6.31 -10.96
C ILE A 167 14.86 -6.03 -12.47
N LEU A 168 13.70 -6.20 -13.10
CA LEU A 168 13.48 -5.82 -14.50
C LEU A 168 12.77 -4.47 -14.55
N ARG A 169 13.19 -3.61 -15.48
CA ARG A 169 12.48 -2.38 -15.84
C ARG A 169 11.75 -2.61 -17.15
N PHE A 170 10.43 -2.56 -17.08
CA PHE A 170 9.53 -2.49 -18.22
C PHE A 170 9.09 -1.05 -18.48
N THR A 171 8.91 -0.66 -19.72
CA THR A 171 8.49 0.70 -20.10
C THR A 171 7.62 0.65 -21.35
N ILE A 172 6.45 1.28 -21.28
CA ILE A 172 5.62 1.60 -22.44
C ILE A 172 5.83 3.09 -22.71
N LYS A 173 6.26 3.42 -23.93
CA LYS A 173 6.56 4.80 -24.30
C LYS A 173 5.37 5.73 -24.01
N ASP A 174 5.61 6.80 -23.27
CA ASP A 174 4.63 7.83 -22.90
C ASP A 174 3.41 7.36 -22.07
N VAL A 175 3.37 6.10 -21.63
CA VAL A 175 2.22 5.53 -20.90
C VAL A 175 2.59 5.14 -19.47
N LEU A 176 3.59 4.27 -19.28
CA LEU A 176 4.00 3.81 -17.95
C LEU A 176 5.42 3.26 -17.92
N MET A 177 5.98 3.22 -16.72
CA MET A 177 7.20 2.49 -16.37
C MET A 177 6.86 1.52 -15.22
N ALA A 178 7.28 0.27 -15.32
CA ALA A 178 7.08 -0.71 -14.25
C ALA A 178 8.41 -1.35 -13.86
N TYR A 179 8.63 -1.54 -12.56
CA TYR A 179 9.71 -2.35 -12.04
C TYR A 179 9.15 -3.68 -11.55
N LEU A 180 9.68 -4.77 -12.07
CA LEU A 180 9.31 -6.12 -11.72
C LEU A 180 10.43 -6.72 -10.87
N THR A 181 10.09 -7.26 -9.71
CA THR A 181 10.99 -8.10 -8.93
C THR A 181 10.74 -9.53 -9.36
N VAL A 182 11.77 -10.17 -9.91
CA VAL A 182 11.69 -11.54 -10.43
C VAL A 182 12.59 -12.43 -9.58
N SER A 183 11.99 -13.51 -9.09
CA SER A 183 12.66 -14.54 -8.30
C SER A 183 12.76 -15.84 -9.09
N TYR A 184 13.56 -16.77 -8.58
CA TYR A 184 13.80 -18.05 -9.23
C TYR A 184 13.22 -19.15 -8.35
N THR A 185 12.50 -20.07 -8.96
CA THR A 185 12.09 -21.31 -8.28
C THR A 185 13.33 -22.17 -8.03
N VAL A 186 13.47 -22.71 -6.82
CA VAL A 186 14.66 -23.48 -6.38
C VAL A 186 14.89 -24.72 -7.24
N ASN A 187 13.83 -25.33 -7.77
CA ASN A 187 13.90 -26.61 -8.46
C ASN A 187 14.32 -26.46 -9.94
N ASP A 188 13.71 -25.52 -10.66
CA ASP A 188 13.83 -25.44 -12.12
C ASP A 188 14.54 -24.18 -12.63
N LEU A 189 14.92 -23.27 -11.73
CA LEU A 189 15.44 -21.94 -12.06
C LEU A 189 14.52 -21.14 -13.00
N SER A 190 13.22 -21.46 -12.95
CA SER A 190 12.17 -20.76 -13.69
C SER A 190 11.94 -19.38 -13.08
N LEU A 191 11.75 -18.39 -13.95
CA LEU A 191 11.54 -17.00 -13.57
C LEU A 191 10.07 -16.76 -13.22
N VAL A 192 9.84 -16.37 -11.97
CA VAL A 192 8.52 -16.06 -11.43
C VAL A 192 8.48 -14.59 -10.99
N VAL A 193 7.38 -13.91 -11.30
CA VAL A 193 7.20 -12.50 -10.91
C VAL A 193 6.70 -12.45 -9.47
N GLU A 194 7.51 -11.87 -8.57
CA GLU A 194 7.19 -11.78 -7.15
C GLU A 194 6.43 -10.50 -6.81
N SER A 195 6.83 -9.37 -7.40
CA SER A 195 6.17 -8.09 -7.18
C SER A 195 6.37 -7.14 -8.35
N VAL A 196 5.50 -6.15 -8.44
CA VAL A 196 5.52 -5.12 -9.48
C VAL A 196 5.12 -3.77 -8.92
N THR A 197 5.83 -2.74 -9.33
CA THR A 197 5.53 -1.34 -9.01
C THR A 197 5.47 -0.53 -10.30
N ALA A 198 4.34 0.14 -10.53
CA ALA A 198 4.10 0.95 -11.70
C ALA A 198 4.23 2.44 -11.39
N PHE A 199 4.71 3.20 -12.37
CA PHE A 199 5.00 4.62 -12.32
C PHE A 199 4.62 5.28 -13.64
N GLY A 200 4.41 6.59 -13.60
CA GLY A 200 4.27 7.41 -14.78
C GLY A 200 5.58 7.59 -15.55
N PRO A 201 5.51 7.88 -16.86
CA PRO A 201 6.67 7.92 -17.74
C PRO A 201 7.72 8.97 -17.34
N ARG A 202 7.32 9.99 -16.57
CA ARG A 202 8.19 11.09 -16.10
C ARG A 202 8.61 10.96 -14.63
N GLU A 203 8.12 9.94 -13.91
CA GLU A 203 8.47 9.74 -12.50
C GLU A 203 9.88 9.12 -12.39
N ARG A 204 10.80 9.84 -11.73
CA ARG A 204 12.16 9.34 -11.44
C ARG A 204 12.21 8.76 -10.03
N LYS A 205 11.56 7.61 -9.87
CA LYS A 205 11.36 6.93 -8.58
C LYS A 205 12.14 5.61 -8.54
N LEU A 206 12.49 5.16 -7.33
CA LEU A 206 13.19 3.89 -7.11
C LEU A 206 12.20 2.71 -7.17
N PRO A 207 12.64 1.48 -7.53
CA PRO A 207 11.76 0.32 -7.66
C PRO A 207 10.86 0.04 -6.45
N HIS A 208 11.34 0.30 -5.23
CA HIS A 208 10.61 0.04 -3.99
C HIS A 208 9.82 1.24 -3.45
N SER A 209 9.73 2.33 -4.21
CA SER A 209 8.91 3.48 -3.84
C SER A 209 7.50 3.39 -4.41
N GLN A 210 6.61 4.28 -3.97
CA GLN A 210 5.25 4.36 -4.50
C GLN A 210 5.14 5.53 -5.48
N SER A 211 4.32 5.38 -6.52
CA SER A 211 3.98 6.48 -7.44
C SER A 211 3.23 7.58 -6.70
N GLU A 212 3.42 8.83 -7.14
CA GLU A 212 2.67 9.99 -6.64
C GLU A 212 1.27 10.09 -7.27
N TYR A 213 1.04 9.44 -8.41
CA TYR A 213 -0.24 9.47 -9.11
C TYR A 213 -1.12 8.28 -8.70
N SER A 214 -2.38 8.58 -8.36
CA SER A 214 -3.36 7.58 -7.92
C SER A 214 -3.54 6.44 -8.94
N VAL A 215 -3.53 6.75 -10.25
CA VAL A 215 -3.70 5.75 -11.32
C VAL A 215 -2.64 4.64 -11.26
N TYR A 216 -1.37 4.99 -11.09
CA TYR A 216 -0.30 3.99 -11.04
C TYR A 216 -0.20 3.30 -9.68
N ARG A 217 -0.65 3.96 -8.59
CA ARG A 217 -0.84 3.30 -7.29
C ARG A 217 -1.91 2.21 -7.39
N MET A 218 -3.06 2.52 -8.00
CA MET A 218 -4.13 1.55 -8.25
C MET A 218 -3.65 0.42 -9.17
N LEU A 219 -2.91 0.74 -10.24
CA LEU A 219 -2.32 -0.28 -11.12
C LEU A 219 -1.34 -1.19 -10.39
N SER A 220 -0.46 -0.65 -9.56
CA SER A 220 0.47 -1.44 -8.75
C SER A 220 -0.27 -2.37 -7.78
N GLN A 221 -1.34 -1.87 -7.17
CA GLN A 221 -2.21 -2.67 -6.30
C GLN A 221 -2.91 -3.78 -7.08
N GLU A 222 -3.43 -3.47 -8.27
CA GLU A 222 -4.13 -4.45 -9.10
C GLU A 222 -3.24 -5.58 -9.56
N LEU A 223 -2.10 -5.24 -10.17
CA LEU A 223 -1.12 -6.23 -10.57
C LEU A 223 -0.60 -7.04 -9.37
N GLY A 224 -0.45 -6.38 -8.20
CA GLY A 224 -0.16 -7.05 -6.95
C GLY A 224 -1.23 -8.08 -6.57
N ARG A 225 -2.53 -7.73 -6.65
CA ARG A 225 -3.63 -8.67 -6.39
C ARG A 225 -3.58 -9.87 -7.35
N MET A 226 -3.30 -9.64 -8.63
CA MET A 226 -3.15 -10.71 -9.62
C MET A 226 -2.00 -11.66 -9.27
N ILE A 227 -0.82 -11.12 -8.96
CA ILE A 227 0.34 -11.94 -8.54
C ILE A 227 0.04 -12.74 -7.26
N HIS A 228 -0.67 -12.15 -6.29
CA HIS A 228 -1.05 -12.88 -5.07
C HIS A 228 -2.08 -13.98 -5.33
N SER A 229 -2.94 -13.83 -6.34
CA SER A 229 -3.89 -14.87 -6.76
C SER A 229 -3.22 -16.04 -7.46
N ASP A 230 -2.08 -15.80 -8.12
CA ASP A 230 -1.26 -16.81 -8.80
C ASP A 230 0.24 -16.56 -8.55
N PRO A 231 0.77 -17.02 -7.40
CA PRO A 231 2.16 -16.74 -7.00
C PRO A 231 3.22 -17.37 -7.91
N GLN A 232 2.83 -18.25 -8.84
CA GLN A 232 3.72 -18.95 -9.76
C GLN A 232 3.60 -18.39 -11.19
N VAL A 233 3.09 -17.16 -11.34
CA VAL A 233 2.97 -16.52 -12.65
C VAL A 233 4.35 -16.35 -13.31
N GLY A 234 4.53 -17.02 -14.45
CA GLY A 234 5.75 -16.92 -15.25
C GLY A 234 5.92 -15.55 -15.89
N LEU A 235 7.18 -15.11 -16.05
CA LEU A 235 7.51 -13.80 -16.61
C LEU A 235 6.84 -13.54 -17.97
N GLN A 236 6.81 -14.53 -18.86
CA GLN A 236 6.23 -14.38 -20.20
C GLN A 236 4.73 -14.07 -20.17
N LYS A 237 3.95 -14.82 -19.37
CA LYS A 237 2.52 -14.58 -19.17
C LYS A 237 2.26 -13.20 -18.57
N PHE A 238 3.11 -12.78 -17.63
CA PHE A 238 3.00 -11.46 -17.03
C PHE A 238 3.36 -10.34 -18.02
N MET A 239 4.30 -10.58 -18.95
CA MET A 239 4.64 -9.62 -19.99
C MET A 239 3.50 -9.38 -20.98
N THR A 240 2.74 -10.41 -21.36
CA THR A 240 1.57 -10.23 -22.24
C THR A 240 0.49 -9.37 -21.57
N LEU A 241 0.28 -9.55 -20.27
CA LEU A 241 -0.57 -8.68 -19.44
C LEU A 241 -0.07 -7.23 -19.47
N LEU A 242 1.23 -7.01 -19.19
CA LEU A 242 1.79 -5.66 -19.17
C LEU A 242 1.69 -4.96 -20.54
N CYS A 243 1.94 -5.66 -21.64
CA CYS A 243 1.77 -5.11 -22.99
C CYS A 243 0.34 -4.66 -23.28
N SER A 244 -0.68 -5.30 -22.68
CA SER A 244 -2.09 -4.92 -22.88
C SER A 244 -2.41 -3.50 -22.40
N TYR A 245 -1.57 -2.92 -21.54
CA TYR A 245 -1.70 -1.55 -21.03
C TYR A 245 -1.21 -0.47 -22.01
N GLU A 246 -0.77 -0.82 -23.23
CA GLU A 246 -0.35 0.16 -24.25
C GLU A 246 -1.40 1.26 -24.48
N ASN A 247 -2.68 0.87 -24.48
CA ASN A 247 -3.80 1.79 -24.66
C ASN A 247 -4.49 2.19 -23.35
N MET A 248 -3.80 2.17 -22.20
CA MET A 248 -4.43 2.37 -20.88
C MET A 248 -5.27 3.66 -20.76
N PHE A 249 -4.87 4.72 -21.46
CA PHE A 249 -5.57 6.02 -21.43
C PHE A 249 -6.58 6.24 -22.57
N THR A 250 -6.54 5.41 -23.61
CA THR A 250 -7.35 5.54 -24.83
C THR A 250 -8.33 4.38 -25.01
N ALA A 251 -8.16 3.31 -24.24
CA ALA A 251 -8.99 2.12 -24.29
C ALA A 251 -10.45 2.42 -23.93
N ARG A 252 -11.35 1.80 -24.69
CA ARG A 252 -12.78 1.72 -24.37
C ARG A 252 -13.03 0.45 -23.59
N CYS A 253 -13.92 0.50 -22.61
CA CYS A 253 -14.35 -0.69 -21.91
C CYS A 253 -15.11 -1.63 -22.85
N ASP A 254 -14.77 -2.91 -22.87
CA ASP A 254 -15.41 -3.84 -23.79
C ASP A 254 -16.91 -4.04 -23.51
N LYS A 255 -17.32 -3.97 -22.23
CA LYS A 255 -18.72 -4.14 -21.82
C LYS A 255 -19.62 -2.94 -22.16
N CYS A 256 -19.19 -1.72 -21.84
CA CYS A 256 -20.03 -0.52 -21.98
C CYS A 256 -19.60 0.44 -23.11
N GLN A 257 -18.49 0.12 -23.80
CA GLN A 257 -17.94 0.85 -24.95
C GLN A 257 -17.55 2.32 -24.71
N ARG A 258 -17.57 2.78 -23.45
CA ARG A 258 -17.17 4.13 -23.05
C ARG A 258 -15.66 4.22 -22.81
N VAL A 259 -15.09 5.39 -23.08
CA VAL A 259 -13.66 5.68 -22.85
C VAL A 259 -13.44 5.88 -21.35
N LEU A 260 -12.64 5.00 -20.76
CA LEU A 260 -12.43 4.90 -19.30
C LEU A 260 -11.94 6.22 -18.69
N CYS A 261 -11.07 6.95 -19.39
CA CYS A 261 -10.52 8.21 -18.87
C CYS A 261 -11.47 9.42 -18.90
N VAL A 262 -12.54 9.40 -19.72
CA VAL A 262 -13.38 10.58 -19.95
C VAL A 262 -14.47 10.77 -18.90
N GLU A 263 -15.01 9.68 -18.34
CA GLU A 263 -16.17 9.74 -17.43
C GLU A 263 -15.81 9.90 -15.94
N GLY A 264 -14.53 9.79 -15.57
CA GLY A 264 -14.12 9.94 -14.16
C GLY A 264 -12.62 10.03 -13.90
N HIS A 265 -11.81 10.30 -14.91
CA HIS A 265 -10.33 10.29 -14.82
C HIS A 265 -9.72 8.95 -14.34
N VAL A 266 -10.47 7.85 -14.34
CA VAL A 266 -9.96 6.53 -13.93
C VAL A 266 -9.50 5.80 -15.18
N ALA A 267 -8.19 5.59 -15.33
CA ALA A 267 -7.66 4.86 -16.48
C ALA A 267 -8.08 3.38 -16.49
N ALA A 268 -7.90 2.71 -17.63
CA ALA A 268 -8.19 1.30 -17.84
C ALA A 268 -7.21 0.39 -17.07
N VAL A 269 -7.29 0.45 -15.73
CA VAL A 269 -6.38 -0.25 -14.81
C VAL A 269 -6.74 -1.73 -14.69
N GLU A 270 -8.02 -2.09 -14.77
CA GLU A 270 -8.44 -3.49 -14.68
C GLU A 270 -8.37 -4.18 -16.04
N ARG A 271 -7.77 -5.38 -16.05
CA ARG A 271 -7.64 -6.24 -17.22
C ARG A 271 -8.21 -7.61 -16.90
N VAL A 272 -9.12 -8.07 -17.73
CA VAL A 272 -9.70 -9.41 -17.63
C VAL A 272 -9.27 -10.21 -18.85
N TRP A 273 -8.83 -11.44 -18.65
CA TRP A 273 -8.51 -12.33 -19.75
C TRP A 273 -9.81 -12.79 -20.42
N ASP A 274 -9.93 -12.56 -21.73
CA ASP A 274 -10.99 -13.14 -22.54
C ASP A 274 -10.48 -14.41 -23.21
N GLU A 275 -10.95 -15.56 -22.74
CA GLU A 275 -10.62 -16.88 -23.29
C GLU A 275 -11.02 -17.02 -24.76
N SER A 276 -12.10 -16.36 -25.18
CA SER A 276 -12.63 -16.50 -26.54
C SER A 276 -11.72 -15.81 -27.56
N ASN A 277 -11.19 -14.65 -27.20
CA ASN A 277 -10.31 -13.85 -28.07
C ASN A 277 -8.82 -14.04 -27.76
N GLY A 278 -8.48 -14.77 -26.69
CA GLY A 278 -7.10 -15.00 -26.28
C GLY A 278 -6.34 -13.71 -25.96
N ARG A 279 -7.01 -12.72 -25.34
CA ARG A 279 -6.43 -11.40 -25.07
C ARG A 279 -6.89 -10.79 -23.75
N TRP A 280 -6.11 -9.85 -23.24
CA TRP A 280 -6.47 -9.04 -22.07
C TRP A 280 -7.35 -7.86 -22.46
N GLU A 281 -8.55 -7.82 -21.92
CA GLU A 281 -9.54 -6.79 -22.22
C GLU A 281 -9.67 -5.75 -21.11
N PRO A 282 -9.74 -4.46 -21.45
CA PRO A 282 -9.96 -3.38 -20.49
C PRO A 282 -11.41 -3.39 -19.97
N ARG A 283 -11.57 -3.36 -18.64
CA ARG A 283 -12.90 -3.21 -18.00
C ARG A 283 -12.94 -2.05 -17.01
N HIS A 284 -14.15 -1.51 -16.81
CA HIS A 284 -14.40 -0.65 -15.65
C HIS A 284 -14.49 -1.52 -14.41
N VAL A 285 -14.05 -0.99 -13.27
CA VAL A 285 -14.21 -1.64 -11.96
C VAL A 285 -15.67 -1.96 -11.62
N SER A 286 -16.62 -1.25 -12.23
CA SER A 286 -18.06 -1.45 -12.04
C SER A 286 -18.73 -2.35 -13.08
N CYS A 287 -18.02 -2.80 -14.11
CA CYS A 287 -18.58 -3.53 -15.25
C CYS A 287 -18.25 -5.03 -15.20
#